data_AF-A0A2S7QRH1-F1
#
_entry.id   AF-A0A2S7QRH1-F1
#
_cell.length_a   1.000
_cell.length_b   1.000
_cell.length_c   1.000
_cell.angle_alpha   90.00
_cell.angle_beta   90.00
_cell.angle_gamma   90.00
#
_symmetry.space_group_name_H-M   'P 1'
#
loop_
_entity.id
_entity.type
_entity.pdbx_description
1 polymer ?
#
loop_
_entity_poly.entity_id
_entity_poly.type
_entity_poly.pdbx_seq_one_letter_code
_entity_poly.pdbx_strand_id
1 'polypeptide(L)'
;MKPFRLSRFMTGQPGLERQFPRKATPNDGTCAADLETKPVCLRCQKTNIQCEGYSNTGRQKDSWYQDSGNAMSRPPSKSAALHPAIYSGPTLLSEQDGRYFRYYCETSVAEIARLFNRPFWDWQIPQVSENEAFVSQALVALGAISKAQTVSAAEAYQHRQYALRSYAKALSWMRQSLNGSSYSPRKALVACLLVYTIEAMLGHFATAATHASCGEKLLYRNFFNPENKSYSPFRCQQDASIDDDLCRAFSDLSLQVIGVIDTQGLDLHRERIDDLTHALRFMPSKFSNLQEAYDWWQLILRRNVHWISLARRTMLGKHQESGIGVAVDNEELDLKNVNCSWLGAAVIPASSPELRQECATFCDDIMRWESVASPLLVQGMEAPTESREFFASCLLKLQSLGMLVQIPSVFAIDEIEWDQFYPQFEMIMHYASKIRTQLFQGQGKYHLDFGVVLFVAIVGFHCRKRALRDQAIDMLSTNHGYREGMWDAVGASMVARFGRDMEEEWADEDGWVPAERRFTITGAKAVLGEDRSMYVCGYQKNGTMDGKGIFKEMFYRW
;
A
#
# COMPACT_ATOMS: atom_id res chain seq x y z
N MET A 1 -6.40 40.39 -16.74
CA MET A 1 -7.50 40.40 -17.74
C MET A 1 -8.61 39.47 -17.27
N LYS A 2 -9.81 40.02 -16.96
CA LYS A 2 -11.10 39.30 -17.02
C LYS A 2 -11.78 39.70 -18.36
N PRO A 3 -12.90 39.10 -18.81
CA PRO A 3 -13.57 37.82 -18.49
C PRO A 3 -13.99 37.04 -19.76
N PHE A 4 -14.67 35.89 -19.65
CA PHE A 4 -15.88 35.60 -20.45
C PHE A 4 -16.76 34.53 -19.77
N ARG A 5 -17.95 34.97 -19.34
CA ARG A 5 -19.14 34.16 -19.03
C ARG A 5 -20.01 34.15 -20.28
N LEU A 6 -20.74 33.06 -20.54
CA LEU A 6 -22.05 33.12 -21.19
C LEU A 6 -22.97 32.00 -20.70
N SER A 7 -24.25 32.32 -20.68
CA SER A 7 -25.36 31.74 -19.91
C SER A 7 -26.43 31.11 -20.80
N ARG A 8 -27.20 30.17 -20.22
CA ARG A 8 -28.61 29.75 -20.46
C ARG A 8 -29.40 30.36 -21.64
N PHE A 9 -30.19 29.52 -22.34
CA PHE A 9 -31.65 29.64 -22.66
C PHE A 9 -32.11 28.27 -23.27
N MET A 10 -33.03 27.51 -22.63
CA MET A 10 -34.51 27.44 -22.77
C MET A 10 -35.09 26.55 -23.91
N THR A 11 -35.93 25.60 -23.47
CA THR A 11 -37.22 25.13 -24.02
C THR A 11 -37.31 24.37 -25.36
N GLY A 12 -37.95 23.18 -25.32
CA GLY A 12 -38.62 22.57 -26.48
C GLY A 12 -38.84 21.04 -26.40
N GLN A 13 -39.95 20.59 -25.82
CA GLN A 13 -40.66 19.36 -26.23
C GLN A 13 -41.88 19.81 -27.05
N PRO A 14 -42.38 19.07 -28.08
CA PRO A 14 -43.19 17.87 -27.85
C PRO A 14 -43.16 16.80 -28.97
N GLY A 15 -43.78 15.64 -28.73
CA GLY A 15 -44.18 14.71 -29.80
C GLY A 15 -44.47 13.28 -29.35
N LEU A 16 -45.75 12.97 -29.08
CA LEU A 16 -46.29 11.61 -28.96
C LEU A 16 -46.45 10.99 -30.36
N GLU A 17 -46.09 9.71 -30.52
CA GLU A 17 -46.72 8.82 -31.48
C GLU A 17 -46.79 7.38 -30.94
N ARG A 18 -48.00 6.80 -31.00
CA ARG A 18 -48.34 5.41 -30.64
C ARG A 18 -48.50 4.59 -31.92
N GLN A 19 -48.28 3.27 -31.82
CA GLN A 19 -48.79 2.12 -32.61
C GLN A 19 -47.65 1.21 -33.14
N PHE A 20 -47.62 -0.13 -33.11
CA PHE A 20 -48.51 -1.26 -32.75
C PHE A 20 -47.61 -2.51 -32.44
N PRO A 21 -48.11 -3.58 -31.79
CA PRO A 21 -47.30 -4.70 -31.31
C PRO A 21 -46.89 -5.69 -32.42
N ARG A 22 -45.66 -6.21 -32.36
CA ARG A 22 -45.15 -7.28 -33.22
C ARG A 22 -45.74 -8.64 -32.81
N LYS A 23 -46.11 -9.41 -33.84
CA LYS A 23 -46.65 -10.78 -33.81
C LYS A 23 -45.76 -11.73 -33.00
N ALA A 24 -46.38 -12.50 -32.10
CA ALA A 24 -45.77 -13.66 -31.45
C ALA A 24 -45.83 -14.88 -32.37
N THR A 25 -44.70 -15.55 -32.55
CA THR A 25 -44.57 -16.91 -33.12
C THR A 25 -44.84 -17.94 -32.02
N PRO A 26 -45.74 -18.93 -32.20
CA PRO A 26 -45.94 -19.99 -31.22
C PRO A 26 -45.17 -21.26 -31.62
N ASN A 27 -44.08 -21.55 -30.90
CA ASN A 27 -43.59 -22.91 -30.68
C ASN A 27 -43.90 -23.22 -29.21
N ASP A 28 -44.90 -24.07 -28.98
CA ASP A 28 -44.97 -25.07 -27.89
C ASP A 28 -46.33 -25.77 -27.95
N GLY A 29 -46.31 -27.10 -28.08
CA GLY A 29 -47.41 -27.94 -28.50
C GLY A 29 -48.41 -28.35 -27.42
N THR A 30 -48.98 -27.41 -26.65
CA THR A 30 -50.02 -27.72 -25.65
C THR A 30 -51.37 -27.09 -26.00
N CYS A 31 -52.44 -27.91 -26.02
CA CYS A 31 -53.80 -27.47 -26.35
C CYS A 31 -54.47 -26.86 -25.10
N ALA A 32 -54.92 -25.61 -25.18
CA ALA A 32 -55.63 -24.94 -24.09
C ALA A 32 -57.11 -25.39 -24.02
N ALA A 33 -57.60 -25.66 -22.81
CA ALA A 33 -58.82 -26.45 -22.57
C ALA A 33 -60.15 -25.66 -22.63
N ASP A 34 -60.11 -24.34 -22.86
CA ASP A 34 -61.22 -23.49 -22.43
C ASP A 34 -62.26 -23.12 -23.50
N LEU A 35 -62.04 -23.47 -24.78
CA LEU A 35 -63.00 -23.15 -25.86
C LEU A 35 -63.10 -24.18 -27.01
N GLU A 36 -62.50 -25.37 -26.87
CA GLU A 36 -62.50 -26.39 -27.93
C GLU A 36 -63.33 -27.64 -27.58
N THR A 37 -63.85 -28.31 -28.62
CA THR A 37 -64.67 -29.53 -28.49
C THR A 37 -63.92 -30.62 -27.69
N LYS A 38 -64.62 -31.31 -26.78
CA LYS A 38 -64.12 -32.47 -26.04
C LYS A 38 -64.82 -33.73 -26.60
N PRO A 39 -64.11 -34.87 -26.79
CA PRO A 39 -62.80 -35.22 -26.25
C PRO A 39 -61.59 -34.93 -27.17
N VAL A 40 -61.80 -34.50 -28.41
CA VAL A 40 -60.75 -34.25 -29.42
C VAL A 40 -60.79 -32.79 -29.86
N CYS A 41 -59.65 -32.10 -29.83
CA CYS A 41 -59.54 -30.70 -30.23
C CYS A 41 -59.74 -30.52 -31.75
N LEU A 42 -60.21 -29.34 -32.18
CA LEU A 42 -60.56 -29.09 -33.60
C LEU A 42 -59.34 -29.21 -34.52
N ARG A 43 -58.14 -28.92 -33.97
CA ARG A 43 -56.88 -29.07 -34.69
C ARG A 43 -56.59 -30.53 -35.03
N CYS A 44 -56.68 -31.44 -34.05
CA CYS A 44 -56.44 -32.87 -34.28
C CYS A 44 -57.49 -33.50 -35.19
N GLN A 45 -58.74 -33.03 -35.13
CA GLN A 45 -59.80 -33.48 -36.03
C GLN A 45 -59.51 -33.11 -37.49
N LYS A 46 -58.95 -31.92 -37.76
CA LYS A 46 -58.60 -31.48 -39.12
C LYS A 46 -57.34 -32.14 -39.67
N THR A 47 -56.36 -32.46 -38.81
CA THR A 47 -55.08 -33.03 -39.26
C THR A 47 -55.07 -34.55 -39.28
N ASN A 48 -56.14 -35.21 -38.83
CA ASN A 48 -56.24 -36.67 -38.72
C ASN A 48 -55.09 -37.29 -37.91
N ILE A 49 -54.66 -36.58 -36.86
CA ILE A 49 -53.60 -37.00 -35.93
C ILE A 49 -54.26 -37.35 -34.59
N GLN A 50 -53.81 -38.41 -33.94
CA GLN A 50 -54.31 -38.85 -32.64
C GLN A 50 -54.13 -37.74 -31.59
N CYS A 51 -55.22 -37.36 -30.93
CA CYS A 51 -55.21 -36.33 -29.89
C CYS A 51 -54.85 -36.95 -28.54
N GLU A 52 -53.84 -36.39 -27.88
CA GLU A 52 -53.38 -36.85 -26.55
C GLU A 52 -54.33 -36.46 -25.41
N GLY A 53 -55.43 -35.76 -25.72
CA GLY A 53 -56.46 -35.36 -24.75
C GLY A 53 -56.07 -34.16 -23.89
N TYR A 54 -56.99 -33.74 -23.02
CA TYR A 54 -56.80 -32.60 -22.13
C TYR A 54 -56.44 -33.08 -20.72
N SER A 55 -55.38 -32.52 -20.12
CA SER A 55 -54.93 -32.84 -18.76
C SER A 55 -56.01 -32.51 -17.72
N ASN A 56 -56.50 -33.53 -17.03
CA ASN A 56 -57.62 -33.43 -16.09
C ASN A 56 -57.08 -33.06 -14.70
N THR A 57 -57.07 -31.77 -14.30
CA THR A 57 -56.80 -31.39 -12.90
C THR A 57 -58.06 -31.65 -12.06
N GLY A 58 -58.31 -32.92 -11.78
CA GLY A 58 -59.42 -33.38 -10.94
C GLY A 58 -59.10 -33.24 -9.46
N ARG A 59 -59.92 -32.45 -8.76
CA ARG A 59 -60.08 -32.48 -7.29
C ARG A 59 -60.47 -33.90 -6.85
N GLN A 60 -59.75 -34.48 -5.90
CA GLN A 60 -60.24 -35.60 -5.08
C GLN A 60 -60.32 -35.18 -3.61
N LYS A 61 -61.43 -35.59 -2.99
CA LYS A 61 -61.81 -35.41 -1.59
C LYS A 61 -61.81 -36.79 -0.91
N ASP A 62 -61.69 -36.76 0.42
CA ASP A 62 -61.96 -37.80 1.44
C ASP A 62 -60.76 -38.70 1.81
N SER A 63 -60.45 -39.04 3.07
CA SER A 63 -61.11 -38.86 4.37
C SER A 63 -60.16 -39.23 5.55
N TRP A 64 -60.04 -38.33 6.54
CA TRP A 64 -59.95 -38.48 8.01
C TRP A 64 -59.13 -39.61 8.70
N TYR A 65 -58.11 -39.24 9.49
CA TYR A 65 -58.03 -39.43 10.96
C TYR A 65 -56.94 -38.52 11.58
N GLN A 66 -57.19 -38.09 12.82
CA GLN A 66 -56.61 -36.94 13.54
C GLN A 66 -55.23 -37.19 14.15
N ASP A 67 -54.36 -36.16 14.21
CA ASP A 67 -53.79 -35.71 15.49
C ASP A 67 -53.22 -34.28 15.42
N SER A 68 -53.14 -33.67 16.59
CA SER A 68 -53.15 -32.23 16.87
C SER A 68 -51.76 -31.59 16.88
N GLY A 69 -51.61 -30.36 16.36
CA GLY A 69 -50.39 -29.57 16.54
C GLY A 69 -50.36 -28.26 15.75
N ASN A 70 -50.26 -27.14 16.45
CA ASN A 70 -50.39 -25.76 15.97
C ASN A 70 -49.57 -25.39 14.71
N ALA A 71 -50.24 -24.73 13.77
CA ALA A 71 -49.69 -24.13 12.56
C ALA A 71 -48.94 -22.83 12.86
N MET A 72 -47.69 -22.74 12.40
CA MET A 72 -46.97 -21.48 12.21
C MET A 72 -46.80 -21.27 10.70
N SER A 73 -47.48 -20.27 10.15
CA SER A 73 -47.53 -19.95 8.73
C SER A 73 -46.15 -19.58 8.19
N ARG A 74 -45.58 -20.43 7.32
CA ARG A 74 -44.38 -20.13 6.54
C ARG A 74 -44.78 -19.34 5.28
N PRO A 75 -44.13 -18.21 4.94
CA PRO A 75 -44.47 -17.48 3.72
C PRO A 75 -44.07 -18.29 2.48
N PRO A 76 -44.79 -18.16 1.35
CA PRO A 76 -44.50 -18.91 0.13
C PRO A 76 -43.14 -18.50 -0.42
N SER A 77 -42.25 -19.49 -0.61
CA SER A 77 -40.97 -19.29 -1.27
C SER A 77 -41.20 -18.89 -2.72
N LYS A 78 -40.79 -17.68 -3.10
CA LYS A 78 -40.65 -17.32 -4.51
C LYS A 78 -39.54 -18.20 -5.08
N SER A 79 -39.89 -19.15 -5.94
CA SER A 79 -38.92 -19.80 -6.82
C SER A 79 -38.33 -18.72 -7.71
N ALA A 80 -37.16 -18.21 -7.34
CA ALA A 80 -36.40 -17.33 -8.21
C ALA A 80 -35.88 -18.19 -9.36
N ALA A 81 -36.34 -17.89 -10.57
CA ALA A 81 -35.71 -18.42 -11.77
C ALA A 81 -34.21 -18.09 -11.71
N LEU A 82 -33.37 -19.12 -11.62
CA LEU A 82 -31.93 -19.03 -11.76
C LEU A 82 -31.64 -18.68 -13.22
N HIS A 83 -31.73 -17.40 -13.57
CA HIS A 83 -31.00 -16.90 -14.73
C HIS A 83 -29.51 -17.01 -14.38
N PRO A 84 -28.68 -17.67 -15.21
CA PRO A 84 -27.24 -17.55 -15.07
C PRO A 84 -26.91 -16.07 -15.18
N ALA A 85 -26.43 -15.48 -14.09
CA ALA A 85 -25.85 -14.15 -14.17
C ALA A 85 -24.65 -14.29 -15.10
N ILE A 86 -24.76 -13.77 -16.32
CA ILE A 86 -23.60 -13.61 -17.19
C ILE A 86 -22.78 -12.51 -16.52
N TYR A 87 -21.79 -12.92 -15.73
CA TYR A 87 -20.78 -12.03 -15.17
C TYR A 87 -19.99 -11.46 -16.35
N SER A 88 -20.46 -10.31 -16.84
CA SER A 88 -19.69 -9.45 -17.70
C SER A 88 -18.61 -8.89 -16.78
N GLY A 89 -17.34 -9.26 -17.00
CA GLY A 89 -16.24 -8.84 -16.14
C GLY A 89 -16.07 -7.31 -16.06
N PRO A 90 -14.90 -6.80 -15.68
CA PRO A 90 -14.71 -5.35 -15.50
C PRO A 90 -15.16 -4.54 -16.71
N THR A 91 -15.72 -3.36 -16.45
CA THR A 91 -16.09 -2.42 -17.52
C THR A 91 -14.82 -1.87 -18.15
N LEU A 92 -14.47 -2.38 -19.33
CA LEU A 92 -13.31 -1.99 -20.14
C LEU A 92 -13.79 -1.19 -21.36
N LEU A 93 -13.15 -0.06 -21.66
CA LEU A 93 -13.62 0.86 -22.69
C LEU A 93 -13.12 0.53 -24.09
N SER A 94 -12.11 -0.32 -24.21
CA SER A 94 -11.49 -0.67 -25.49
C SER A 94 -10.73 -2.00 -25.42
N GLU A 95 -10.36 -2.55 -26.58
CA GLU A 95 -9.44 -3.70 -26.64
C GLU A 95 -8.10 -3.38 -25.96
N GLN A 96 -7.61 -2.14 -26.11
CA GLN A 96 -6.37 -1.69 -25.51
C GLN A 96 -6.45 -1.64 -23.97
N ASP A 97 -7.60 -1.25 -23.39
CA ASP A 97 -7.86 -1.38 -21.96
C ASP A 97 -7.74 -2.85 -21.53
N GLY A 98 -8.35 -3.77 -22.28
CA GLY A 98 -8.27 -5.21 -21.99
C GLY A 98 -6.85 -5.76 -21.99
N ARG A 99 -5.97 -5.26 -22.88
CA ARG A 99 -4.55 -5.67 -22.91
C ARG A 99 -3.80 -5.22 -21.66
N TYR A 100 -3.98 -3.98 -21.21
CA TYR A 100 -3.32 -3.50 -19.99
C TYR A 100 -3.93 -4.06 -18.71
N PHE A 101 -5.24 -4.26 -18.67
CA PHE A 101 -5.89 -4.96 -17.56
C PHE A 101 -5.36 -6.39 -17.42
N ARG A 102 -5.23 -7.11 -18.54
CA ARG A 102 -4.60 -8.43 -18.55
C ARG A 102 -3.15 -8.37 -18.08
N TYR A 103 -2.37 -7.41 -18.59
CA TYR A 103 -0.99 -7.22 -18.14
C TYR A 103 -0.90 -6.94 -16.64
N TYR A 104 -1.87 -6.21 -16.08
CA TYR A 104 -1.96 -6.02 -14.65
C TYR A 104 -2.10 -7.36 -13.91
N CYS A 105 -3.12 -8.16 -14.27
CA CYS A 105 -3.39 -9.44 -13.63
C CYS A 105 -2.25 -10.47 -13.81
N GLU A 106 -1.58 -10.47 -14.96
CA GLU A 106 -0.55 -11.46 -15.30
C GLU A 106 0.86 -11.06 -14.85
N THR A 107 1.12 -9.76 -14.68
CA THR A 107 2.48 -9.25 -14.45
C THR A 107 2.52 -8.20 -13.34
N SER A 108 1.77 -7.10 -13.44
CA SER A 108 1.91 -5.97 -12.51
C SER A 108 1.64 -6.32 -11.05
N VAL A 109 0.69 -7.22 -10.77
CA VAL A 109 0.38 -7.57 -9.37
C VAL A 109 1.58 -8.16 -8.64
N ALA A 110 2.34 -9.03 -9.31
CA ALA A 110 3.54 -9.64 -8.73
C ALA A 110 4.64 -8.61 -8.47
N GLU A 111 4.60 -7.45 -9.13
CA GLU A 111 5.44 -6.30 -8.80
C GLU A 111 4.88 -5.63 -7.55
N ILE A 112 3.62 -5.20 -7.57
CA ILE A 112 3.00 -4.35 -6.54
C ILE A 112 3.02 -4.99 -5.14
N ALA A 113 2.77 -6.30 -5.00
CA ALA A 113 2.69 -6.97 -3.70
C ALA A 113 3.34 -8.36 -3.69
N ARG A 114 4.20 -8.64 -2.69
CA ARG A 114 4.95 -9.90 -2.63
C ARG A 114 4.58 -10.78 -1.44
N LEU A 115 4.20 -10.17 -0.31
CA LEU A 115 3.95 -10.86 0.95
C LEU A 115 2.47 -11.11 1.22
N PHE A 116 2.02 -10.75 2.43
CA PHE A 116 0.74 -11.12 2.98
C PHE A 116 -0.44 -10.33 2.41
N ASN A 117 -0.15 -9.22 1.71
CA ASN A 117 -1.15 -8.46 0.97
C ASN A 117 -1.29 -8.90 -0.49
N ARG A 118 -0.52 -9.88 -0.97
CA ARG A 118 -0.65 -10.35 -2.36
C ARG A 118 -2.07 -10.81 -2.75
N PRO A 119 -2.79 -11.58 -1.92
CA PRO A 119 -4.18 -11.98 -2.21
C PRO A 119 -5.14 -10.83 -2.51
N PHE A 120 -4.95 -9.71 -1.81
CA PHE A 120 -5.75 -8.50 -1.97
C PHE A 120 -5.62 -7.94 -3.39
N TRP A 121 -4.39 -7.86 -3.89
CA TRP A 121 -4.08 -7.34 -5.22
C TRP A 121 -4.35 -8.35 -6.34
N ASP A 122 -4.12 -9.65 -6.09
CA ASP A 122 -4.32 -10.71 -7.09
C ASP A 122 -5.82 -10.95 -7.39
N TRP A 123 -6.69 -10.85 -6.38
CA TRP A 123 -8.09 -11.28 -6.51
C TRP A 123 -9.10 -10.22 -6.10
N GLN A 124 -8.94 -9.59 -4.94
CA GLN A 124 -9.99 -8.72 -4.40
C GLN A 124 -10.11 -7.41 -5.17
N ILE A 125 -9.00 -6.75 -5.48
CA ILE A 125 -8.99 -5.51 -6.27
C ILE A 125 -9.56 -5.72 -7.69
N PRO A 126 -9.17 -6.77 -8.44
CA PRO A 126 -9.85 -7.15 -9.68
C PRO A 126 -11.36 -7.38 -9.52
N GLN A 127 -11.81 -8.05 -8.45
CA GLN A 127 -13.24 -8.24 -8.19
C GLN A 127 -13.98 -6.92 -7.93
N VAL A 128 -13.35 -5.98 -7.21
CA VAL A 128 -13.93 -4.63 -7.03
C VAL A 128 -14.08 -3.92 -8.38
N SER A 129 -13.16 -4.15 -9.32
CA SER A 129 -13.20 -3.55 -10.67
C SER A 129 -14.39 -4.00 -11.54
N GLU A 130 -15.03 -5.12 -11.19
CA GLU A 130 -16.27 -5.58 -11.86
C GLU A 130 -17.44 -4.64 -11.57
N ASN A 131 -17.47 -4.04 -10.38
CA ASN A 131 -18.58 -3.20 -9.92
C ASN A 131 -18.23 -1.70 -9.92
N GLU A 132 -16.95 -1.35 -9.79
CA GLU A 132 -16.49 0.02 -9.70
C GLU A 132 -15.62 0.40 -10.90
N ALA A 133 -16.20 1.13 -11.85
CA ALA A 133 -15.52 1.51 -13.10
C ALA A 133 -14.23 2.34 -12.87
N PHE A 134 -14.15 3.12 -11.77
CA PHE A 134 -12.92 3.85 -11.45
C PHE A 134 -11.77 2.90 -11.10
N VAL A 135 -12.08 1.75 -10.49
CA VAL A 135 -11.08 0.72 -10.18
C VAL A 135 -10.59 0.07 -11.46
N SER A 136 -11.48 -0.30 -12.38
CA SER A 136 -11.05 -0.92 -13.66
C SER A 136 -10.08 -0.02 -14.44
N GLN A 137 -10.36 1.28 -14.53
CA GLN A 137 -9.46 2.23 -15.19
C GLN A 137 -8.15 2.47 -14.44
N ALA A 138 -8.16 2.43 -13.11
CA ALA A 138 -6.93 2.49 -12.32
C ALA A 138 -6.05 1.26 -12.57
N LEU A 139 -6.63 0.05 -12.69
CA LEU A 139 -5.89 -1.17 -13.01
C LEU A 139 -5.32 -1.15 -14.43
N VAL A 140 -6.07 -0.61 -15.39
CA VAL A 140 -5.56 -0.33 -16.75
C VAL A 140 -4.36 0.62 -16.69
N ALA A 141 -4.43 1.69 -15.89
CA ALA A 141 -3.32 2.62 -15.73
C ALA A 141 -2.09 1.94 -15.11
N LEU A 142 -2.26 1.15 -14.05
CA LEU A 142 -1.18 0.37 -13.42
C LEU A 142 -0.53 -0.61 -14.39
N GLY A 143 -1.34 -1.34 -15.18
CA GLY A 143 -0.84 -2.24 -16.23
C GLY A 143 -0.02 -1.50 -17.28
N ALA A 144 -0.47 -0.33 -17.72
CA ALA A 144 0.26 0.51 -18.67
C ALA A 144 1.56 1.09 -18.09
N ILE A 145 1.57 1.53 -16.83
CA ILE A 145 2.78 1.99 -16.14
C ILE A 145 3.81 0.87 -16.05
N SER A 146 3.38 -0.32 -15.61
CA SER A 146 4.26 -1.47 -15.46
C SER A 146 4.83 -1.90 -16.81
N LYS A 147 3.99 -1.91 -17.86
CA LYS A 147 4.45 -2.20 -19.23
C LYS A 147 5.50 -1.20 -19.71
N ALA A 148 5.37 0.08 -19.36
CA ALA A 148 6.36 1.10 -19.72
C ALA A 148 7.76 0.85 -19.09
N GLN A 149 7.86 0.07 -18.02
CA GLN A 149 9.12 -0.23 -17.34
C GLN A 149 9.88 -1.42 -17.96
N THR A 150 9.24 -2.18 -18.85
CA THR A 150 9.79 -3.40 -19.46
C THR A 150 10.13 -3.24 -20.95
N VAL A 151 9.88 -2.06 -21.53
CA VAL A 151 10.09 -1.78 -22.95
C VAL A 151 11.15 -0.70 -23.17
N SER A 152 11.50 -0.45 -24.44
CA SER A 152 12.42 0.62 -24.83
C SER A 152 11.89 2.02 -24.47
N ALA A 153 12.77 3.01 -24.33
CA ALA A 153 12.36 4.38 -23.99
C ALA A 153 11.34 4.98 -24.98
N ALA A 154 11.47 4.67 -26.28
CA ALA A 154 10.55 5.13 -27.32
C ALA A 154 9.13 4.55 -27.15
N GLU A 155 9.03 3.26 -26.81
CA GLU A 155 7.75 2.58 -26.57
C GLU A 155 7.16 2.96 -25.20
N ALA A 156 8.01 3.14 -24.19
CA ALA A 156 7.63 3.50 -22.83
C ALA A 156 6.80 4.80 -22.82
N TYR A 157 7.15 5.77 -23.67
CA TYR A 157 6.39 7.02 -23.80
C TYR A 157 4.91 6.78 -24.14
N GLN A 158 4.62 5.89 -25.10
CA GLN A 158 3.25 5.59 -25.52
C GLN A 158 2.46 4.92 -24.40
N HIS A 159 3.07 3.96 -23.70
CA HIS A 159 2.45 3.30 -22.56
C HIS A 159 2.19 4.28 -21.40
N ARG A 160 3.13 5.18 -21.08
CA ARG A 160 2.95 6.22 -20.07
C ARG A 160 1.83 7.19 -20.43
N GLN A 161 1.76 7.64 -21.69
CA GLN A 161 0.65 8.50 -22.13
C GLN A 161 -0.70 7.81 -21.97
N TYR A 162 -0.78 6.51 -22.30
CA TYR A 162 -2.00 5.74 -22.10
C TYR A 162 -2.36 5.66 -20.61
N ALA A 163 -1.38 5.35 -19.77
CA ALA A 163 -1.55 5.30 -18.32
C ALA A 163 -2.12 6.61 -17.75
N LEU A 164 -1.55 7.75 -18.14
CA LEU A 164 -2.01 9.07 -17.67
C LEU A 164 -3.46 9.36 -18.10
N ARG A 165 -3.85 8.98 -19.33
CA ARG A 165 -5.23 9.13 -19.81
C ARG A 165 -6.20 8.24 -19.03
N SER A 166 -5.85 6.98 -18.81
CA SER A 166 -6.67 6.05 -18.02
C SER A 166 -6.76 6.47 -16.55
N TYR A 167 -5.66 6.96 -15.98
CA TYR A 167 -5.64 7.49 -14.62
C TYR A 167 -6.51 8.74 -14.47
N ALA A 168 -6.46 9.67 -15.42
CA ALA A 168 -7.34 10.85 -15.42
C ALA A 168 -8.83 10.47 -15.46
N LYS A 169 -9.20 9.45 -16.24
CA LYS A 169 -10.56 8.90 -16.25
C LYS A 169 -10.93 8.28 -14.90
N ALA A 170 -10.01 7.48 -14.31
CA ALA A 170 -10.21 6.88 -12.99
C ALA A 170 -10.49 7.96 -11.94
N LEU A 171 -9.72 9.05 -11.91
CA LEU A 171 -9.95 10.18 -10.99
C LEU A 171 -11.31 10.85 -11.21
N SER A 172 -11.73 11.05 -12.46
CA SER A 172 -13.04 11.63 -12.77
C SER A 172 -14.18 10.76 -12.25
N TRP A 173 -14.12 9.44 -12.47
CA TRP A 173 -15.16 8.51 -12.03
C TRP A 173 -15.12 8.25 -10.52
N MET A 174 -13.94 8.27 -9.92
CA MET A 174 -13.77 8.22 -8.48
C MET A 174 -14.49 9.39 -7.79
N ARG A 175 -14.34 10.61 -8.31
CA ARG A 175 -15.09 11.79 -7.81
C ARG A 175 -16.60 11.62 -7.93
N GLN A 176 -17.09 10.91 -8.95
CA GLN A 176 -18.52 10.64 -9.11
C GLN A 176 -19.00 9.56 -8.14
N SER A 177 -18.26 8.45 -7.99
CA SER A 177 -18.64 7.32 -7.10
C SER A 177 -18.57 7.70 -5.61
N LEU A 178 -17.64 8.59 -5.23
CA LEU A 178 -17.45 9.05 -3.86
C LEU A 178 -18.32 10.26 -3.47
N ASN A 179 -19.09 10.82 -4.42
CA ASN A 179 -20.01 11.91 -4.14
C ASN A 179 -21.46 11.41 -4.12
N GLY A 180 -22.20 11.76 -3.06
CA GLY A 180 -23.63 11.46 -2.95
C GLY A 180 -23.93 10.12 -2.28
N SER A 181 -25.04 9.50 -2.65
CA SER A 181 -25.63 8.35 -1.93
C SER A 181 -24.90 7.02 -2.12
N SER A 182 -23.95 6.92 -3.06
CA SER A 182 -23.15 5.71 -3.35
C SER A 182 -21.83 5.63 -2.57
N TYR A 183 -21.55 6.63 -1.72
CA TYR A 183 -20.34 6.68 -0.91
C TYR A 183 -20.27 5.50 0.07
N SER A 184 -19.10 4.87 0.17
CA SER A 184 -18.77 3.99 1.29
C SER A 184 -17.30 4.16 1.72
N PRO A 185 -16.97 3.98 3.01
CA PRO A 185 -15.59 4.02 3.49
C PRO A 185 -14.67 3.06 2.73
N ARG A 186 -15.12 1.82 2.45
CA ARG A 186 -14.38 0.84 1.66
C ARG A 186 -13.99 1.38 0.28
N LYS A 187 -14.91 2.03 -0.45
CA LYS A 187 -14.61 2.61 -1.77
C LYS A 187 -13.57 3.72 -1.69
N ALA A 188 -13.71 4.61 -0.69
CA ALA A 188 -12.78 5.72 -0.49
C ALA A 188 -11.38 5.23 -0.11
N LEU A 189 -11.28 4.14 0.68
CA LEU A 189 -10.01 3.48 1.00
C LEU A 189 -9.38 2.85 -0.25
N VAL A 190 -10.13 2.05 -1.02
CA VAL A 190 -9.62 1.49 -2.30
C VAL A 190 -9.15 2.60 -3.24
N ALA A 191 -9.90 3.69 -3.33
CA ALA A 191 -9.53 4.88 -4.11
C ALA A 191 -8.20 5.50 -3.64
N CYS A 192 -8.02 5.72 -2.34
CA CYS A 192 -6.78 6.28 -1.79
C CYS A 192 -5.58 5.36 -2.06
N LEU A 193 -5.76 4.04 -1.93
CA LEU A 193 -4.70 3.06 -2.17
C LEU A 193 -4.28 3.01 -3.65
N LEU A 194 -5.24 3.04 -4.58
CA LEU A 194 -4.97 3.05 -6.01
C LEU A 194 -4.29 4.34 -6.46
N VAL A 195 -4.77 5.50 -5.98
CA VAL A 195 -4.14 6.79 -6.27
C VAL A 195 -2.72 6.81 -5.73
N TYR A 196 -2.51 6.42 -4.47
CA TYR A 196 -1.17 6.32 -3.92
C TYR A 196 -0.25 5.47 -4.79
N THR A 197 -0.70 4.27 -5.17
CA THR A 197 0.12 3.32 -5.92
C THR A 197 0.51 3.90 -7.28
N ILE A 198 -0.44 4.50 -8.00
CA ILE A 198 -0.19 5.14 -9.30
C ILE A 198 0.76 6.33 -9.14
N GLU A 199 0.50 7.25 -8.21
CA GLU A 199 1.31 8.44 -7.99
C GLU A 199 2.72 8.09 -7.53
N ALA A 200 2.87 7.09 -6.65
CA ALA A 200 4.16 6.59 -6.21
C ALA A 200 4.94 5.98 -7.40
N MET A 201 4.32 5.14 -8.23
CA MET A 201 4.98 4.59 -9.42
C MET A 201 5.38 5.68 -10.43
N LEU A 202 4.60 6.75 -10.56
CA LEU A 202 4.91 7.91 -11.40
C LEU A 202 5.96 8.87 -10.78
N GLY A 203 6.29 8.71 -9.49
CA GLY A 203 7.25 9.56 -8.78
C GLY A 203 6.65 10.83 -8.18
N HIS A 204 5.33 10.98 -8.16
CA HIS A 204 4.61 12.13 -7.58
C HIS A 204 4.36 11.94 -6.07
N PHE A 205 5.45 11.98 -5.31
CA PHE A 205 5.45 11.60 -3.89
C PHE A 205 4.62 12.47 -2.95
N ALA A 206 4.50 13.77 -3.20
CA ALA A 206 3.66 14.64 -2.37
C ALA A 206 2.17 14.26 -2.48
N THR A 207 1.69 14.00 -3.70
CA THR A 207 0.32 13.54 -3.95
C THR A 207 0.09 12.17 -3.34
N ALA A 208 1.03 11.24 -3.55
CA ALA A 208 0.99 9.92 -2.96
C ALA A 208 0.86 9.99 -1.42
N ALA A 209 1.75 10.74 -0.76
CA ALA A 209 1.74 10.95 0.69
C ALA A 209 0.43 11.56 1.21
N THR A 210 -0.16 12.49 0.46
CA THR A 210 -1.46 13.08 0.79
C THR A 210 -2.56 12.02 0.78
N HIS A 211 -2.65 11.20 -0.26
CA HIS A 211 -3.68 10.15 -0.36
C HIS A 211 -3.53 9.04 0.68
N ALA A 212 -2.28 8.67 0.96
CA ALA A 212 -1.96 7.76 2.04
C ALA A 212 -2.43 8.29 3.41
N SER A 213 -2.13 9.56 3.70
CA SER A 213 -2.55 10.20 4.95
C SER A 213 -4.08 10.36 5.05
N CYS A 214 -4.75 10.67 3.95
CA CYS A 214 -6.21 10.72 3.89
C CYS A 214 -6.83 9.35 4.15
N GLY A 215 -6.31 8.29 3.53
CA GLY A 215 -6.78 6.93 3.72
C GLY A 215 -6.50 6.40 5.13
N GLU A 216 -5.35 6.71 5.72
CA GLU A 216 -5.02 6.37 7.11
C GLU A 216 -6.00 7.02 8.10
N LYS A 217 -6.27 8.32 7.95
CA LYS A 217 -7.27 9.04 8.78
C LYS A 217 -8.66 8.43 8.63
N LEU A 218 -9.05 8.08 7.40
CA LEU A 218 -10.33 7.43 7.14
C LEU A 218 -10.39 6.05 7.79
N LEU A 219 -9.35 5.23 7.64
CA LEU A 219 -9.28 3.90 8.23
C LEU A 219 -9.38 4.01 9.75
N TYR A 220 -8.52 4.82 10.37
CA TYR A 220 -8.46 4.98 11.81
C TYR A 220 -9.80 5.38 12.42
N ARG A 221 -10.49 6.37 11.84
CA ARG A 221 -11.83 6.82 12.27
C ARG A 221 -12.85 5.69 12.33
N ASN A 222 -12.71 4.67 11.47
CA ASN A 222 -13.60 3.52 11.41
C ASN A 222 -13.02 2.26 12.10
N PHE A 223 -11.75 2.28 12.52
CA PHE A 223 -11.03 1.08 12.97
C PHE A 223 -10.96 1.00 14.49
N PHE A 224 -10.65 2.11 15.17
CA PHE A 224 -10.40 2.11 16.61
C PHE A 224 -11.67 2.39 17.43
N ASN A 225 -12.13 1.39 18.18
CA ASN A 225 -13.09 1.58 19.26
C ASN A 225 -12.35 1.47 20.63
N PRO A 226 -12.23 2.57 21.39
CA PRO A 226 -11.49 2.59 22.65
C PRO A 226 -12.12 1.73 23.76
N GLU A 227 -13.37 1.28 23.62
CA GLU A 227 -14.07 0.52 24.67
C GLU A 227 -13.89 -1.01 24.58
N ASN A 228 -13.18 -1.52 23.56
CA ASN A 228 -13.19 -2.95 23.27
C ASN A 228 -12.03 -3.75 23.91
N LYS A 229 -12.32 -4.97 24.39
CA LYS A 229 -11.39 -5.83 25.16
C LYS A 229 -10.63 -6.87 24.33
N SER A 230 -10.88 -6.93 23.01
CA SER A 230 -10.23 -7.86 22.09
C SER A 230 -9.60 -7.09 20.94
N TYR A 231 -8.32 -7.36 20.68
CA TYR A 231 -7.54 -6.68 19.65
C TYR A 231 -7.00 -7.70 18.64
N SER A 232 -7.34 -7.52 17.36
CA SER A 232 -6.69 -8.17 16.23
C SER A 232 -5.99 -7.07 15.42
N PRO A 233 -4.70 -7.20 15.07
CA PRO A 233 -3.90 -6.13 14.47
C PRO A 233 -4.53 -5.40 13.27
N PHE A 234 -5.40 -6.07 12.52
CA PHE A 234 -5.99 -5.55 11.27
C PHE A 234 -7.50 -5.72 11.14
N ARG A 235 -8.19 -6.17 12.19
CA ARG A 235 -9.65 -6.31 12.11
C ARG A 235 -10.36 -4.97 12.30
N CYS A 236 -11.01 -4.48 11.26
CA CYS A 236 -11.89 -3.32 11.40
C CYS A 236 -13.06 -3.67 12.30
N GLN A 237 -13.18 -2.98 13.44
CA GLN A 237 -14.17 -3.32 14.45
C GLN A 237 -15.51 -2.61 14.22
N GLN A 238 -15.53 -1.49 13.50
CA GLN A 238 -16.74 -0.66 13.36
C GLN A 238 -17.42 -0.82 12.00
N ASP A 239 -16.70 -1.28 10.97
CA ASP A 239 -17.26 -1.47 9.63
C ASP A 239 -16.81 -2.83 9.06
N ALA A 240 -17.73 -3.80 9.07
CA ALA A 240 -17.49 -5.14 8.52
C ALA A 240 -17.26 -5.15 7.00
N SER A 241 -17.52 -4.04 6.30
CA SER A 241 -17.17 -3.89 4.88
C SER A 241 -15.69 -3.59 4.67
N ILE A 242 -14.92 -3.25 5.71
CA ILE A 242 -13.48 -3.07 5.63
C ILE A 242 -12.82 -4.38 6.10
N ASP A 243 -12.23 -5.12 5.17
CA ASP A 243 -11.56 -6.38 5.49
C ASP A 243 -10.13 -6.17 6.02
N ASP A 244 -9.62 -7.21 6.69
CA ASP A 244 -8.29 -7.21 7.29
C ASP A 244 -7.18 -6.98 6.25
N ASP A 245 -7.40 -7.41 5.00
CA ASP A 245 -6.47 -7.25 3.89
C ASP A 245 -6.31 -5.77 3.48
N LEU A 246 -7.42 -5.04 3.38
CA LEU A 246 -7.41 -3.60 3.14
C LEU A 246 -6.71 -2.85 4.30
N CYS A 247 -6.98 -3.24 5.55
CA CYS A 247 -6.32 -2.66 6.72
C CYS A 247 -4.80 -2.88 6.68
N ARG A 248 -4.35 -4.08 6.30
CA ARG A 248 -2.92 -4.38 6.11
C ARG A 248 -2.30 -3.59 4.98
N ALA A 249 -2.98 -3.44 3.84
CA ALA A 249 -2.46 -2.62 2.74
C ALA A 249 -2.23 -1.16 3.15
N PHE A 250 -3.10 -0.61 4.01
CA PHE A 250 -2.92 0.72 4.58
C PHE A 250 -1.83 0.83 5.65
N SER A 251 -1.52 -0.28 6.34
CA SER A 251 -0.37 -0.36 7.25
C SER A 251 0.95 -0.14 6.54
N ASP A 252 1.16 -0.86 5.45
CA ASP A 252 2.39 -0.75 4.66
C ASP A 252 2.49 0.67 4.07
N LEU A 253 1.35 1.23 3.66
CA LEU A 253 1.25 2.56 3.12
C LEU A 253 1.68 3.66 4.12
N SER A 254 1.23 3.60 5.37
CA SER A 254 1.60 4.60 6.38
C SER A 254 3.11 4.59 6.67
N LEU A 255 3.74 3.40 6.65
CA LEU A 255 5.19 3.25 6.80
C LEU A 255 5.96 3.93 5.66
N GLN A 256 5.48 3.82 4.42
CA GLN A 256 6.11 4.46 3.27
C GLN A 256 6.08 6.00 3.37
N VAL A 257 4.98 6.57 3.85
CA VAL A 257 4.84 8.03 4.00
C VAL A 257 5.78 8.58 5.07
N ILE A 258 5.69 8.06 6.30
CA ILE A 258 6.54 8.53 7.40
C ILE A 258 8.01 8.22 7.08
N GLY A 259 8.23 7.11 6.34
CA GLY A 259 9.47 6.67 5.73
C GLY A 259 10.18 7.75 4.91
N VAL A 260 9.47 8.44 4.02
CA VAL A 260 10.10 9.27 2.98
C VAL A 260 9.71 10.75 3.09
N ILE A 261 8.43 11.06 3.27
CA ILE A 261 7.91 12.43 3.36
C ILE A 261 6.91 12.49 4.51
N ASP A 262 7.43 12.68 5.71
CA ASP A 262 6.57 12.85 6.87
C ASP A 262 5.91 14.23 6.84
N THR A 263 4.65 14.24 6.40
CA THR A 263 3.78 15.43 6.38
C THR A 263 2.77 15.43 7.53
N GLN A 264 2.88 14.48 8.47
CA GLN A 264 1.90 14.32 9.53
C GLN A 264 2.09 15.37 10.64
N GLY A 265 1.04 15.63 11.42
CA GLY A 265 1.11 16.53 12.58
C GLY A 265 1.68 15.82 13.80
N LEU A 266 2.32 16.57 14.71
CA LEU A 266 2.89 15.98 15.95
C LEU A 266 1.83 15.30 16.82
N ASP A 267 0.62 15.88 16.90
CA ASP A 267 -0.49 15.30 17.65
C ASP A 267 -0.93 13.94 17.07
N LEU A 268 -0.91 13.79 15.75
CA LEU A 268 -1.22 12.54 15.08
C LEU A 268 -0.18 11.46 15.43
N HIS A 269 1.11 11.80 15.45
CA HIS A 269 2.13 10.84 15.90
C HIS A 269 1.90 10.39 17.34
N ARG A 270 1.58 11.33 18.25
CA ARG A 270 1.32 11.01 19.66
C ARG A 270 0.11 10.09 19.82
N GLU A 271 -0.99 10.43 19.17
CA GLU A 271 -2.21 9.60 19.15
C GLU A 271 -1.89 8.18 18.66
N ARG A 272 -1.17 8.05 17.54
CA ARG A 272 -0.79 6.74 16.98
C ARG A 272 0.14 5.95 17.89
N ILE A 273 1.08 6.61 18.58
CA ILE A 273 1.95 5.95 19.55
C ILE A 273 1.12 5.39 20.71
N ASP A 274 0.19 6.17 21.26
CA ASP A 274 -0.66 5.75 22.37
C ASP A 274 -1.55 4.57 22.00
N ASP A 275 -2.21 4.64 20.84
CA ASP A 275 -3.10 3.59 20.33
C ASP A 275 -2.37 2.26 20.09
N LEU A 276 -1.22 2.33 19.42
CA LEU A 276 -0.43 1.13 19.12
C LEU A 276 0.23 0.59 20.39
N THR A 277 0.61 1.43 21.34
CA THR A 277 1.10 1.00 22.66
C THR A 277 -0.01 0.28 23.42
N HIS A 278 -1.24 0.76 23.36
CA HIS A 278 -2.39 0.06 23.95
C HIS A 278 -2.62 -1.30 23.28
N ALA A 279 -2.61 -1.35 21.94
CA ALA A 279 -2.77 -2.58 21.17
C ALA A 279 -1.73 -3.65 21.53
N LEU A 280 -0.47 -3.27 21.71
CA LEU A 280 0.63 -4.20 22.01
C LEU A 280 0.52 -4.88 23.38
N ARG A 281 -0.32 -4.37 24.29
CA ARG A 281 -0.65 -5.07 25.55
C ARG A 281 -1.35 -6.41 25.32
N PHE A 282 -2.01 -6.56 24.17
CA PHE A 282 -2.72 -7.77 23.78
C PHE A 282 -1.89 -8.72 22.92
N MET A 283 -0.61 -8.41 22.65
CA MET A 283 0.26 -9.30 21.88
C MET A 283 0.35 -10.67 22.58
N PRO A 284 0.02 -11.78 21.89
CA PRO A 284 0.00 -13.10 22.49
C PRO A 284 1.42 -13.55 22.87
N SER A 285 1.51 -14.50 23.80
CA SER A 285 2.78 -15.12 24.19
C SER A 285 3.29 -16.17 23.20
N LYS A 286 2.48 -16.52 22.18
CA LYS A 286 2.82 -17.42 21.09
C LYS A 286 2.00 -17.03 19.85
N PHE A 287 2.65 -17.00 18.69
CA PHE A 287 1.97 -16.86 17.41
C PHE A 287 1.62 -18.23 16.82
N SER A 288 0.46 -18.30 16.16
CA SER A 288 -0.06 -19.50 15.51
C SER A 288 0.61 -19.78 14.16
N ASN A 289 1.05 -18.72 13.46
CA ASN A 289 1.67 -18.80 12.14
C ASN A 289 2.48 -17.54 11.82
N LEU A 290 3.22 -17.58 10.71
CA LEU A 290 4.10 -16.48 10.30
C LEU A 290 3.35 -15.20 9.92
N GLN A 291 2.12 -15.30 9.41
CA GLN A 291 1.26 -14.13 9.14
C GLN A 291 0.95 -13.39 10.45
N GLU A 292 0.57 -14.10 11.51
CA GLU A 292 0.28 -13.48 12.80
C GLU A 292 1.54 -12.79 13.38
N ALA A 293 2.70 -13.44 13.27
CA ALA A 293 3.97 -12.83 13.66
C ALA A 293 4.26 -11.54 12.87
N TYR A 294 4.05 -11.56 11.55
CA TYR A 294 4.16 -10.38 10.69
C TYR A 294 3.16 -9.30 11.09
N ASP A 295 1.92 -9.65 11.38
CA ASP A 295 0.88 -8.68 11.67
C ASP A 295 1.16 -7.90 12.96
N TRP A 296 1.61 -8.58 14.01
CA TRP A 296 2.06 -7.93 15.24
C TRP A 296 3.33 -7.10 15.03
N TRP A 297 4.26 -7.57 14.19
CA TRP A 297 5.44 -6.80 13.83
C TRP A 297 5.09 -5.48 13.15
N GLN A 298 4.11 -5.47 12.25
CA GLN A 298 3.65 -4.25 11.58
C GLN A 298 3.07 -3.21 12.56
N LEU A 299 2.48 -3.62 13.69
CA LEU A 299 2.09 -2.69 14.75
C LEU A 299 3.32 -2.05 15.42
N ILE A 300 4.31 -2.88 15.80
CA ILE A 300 5.54 -2.44 16.47
C ILE A 300 6.32 -1.48 15.57
N LEU A 301 6.53 -1.87 14.31
CA LEU A 301 7.26 -1.10 13.31
C LEU A 301 6.62 0.30 13.13
N ARG A 302 5.29 0.37 12.96
CA ARG A 302 4.59 1.65 12.83
C ARG A 302 4.70 2.52 14.07
N ARG A 303 4.47 1.96 15.26
CA ARG A 303 4.60 2.71 16.53
C ARG A 303 5.99 3.33 16.63
N ASN A 304 7.01 2.53 16.38
CA ASN A 304 8.39 2.94 16.52
C ASN A 304 8.74 4.02 15.48
N VAL A 305 8.25 3.90 14.25
CA VAL A 305 8.42 4.91 13.20
C VAL A 305 7.73 6.24 13.56
N HIS A 306 6.49 6.21 14.10
CA HIS A 306 5.83 7.42 14.60
C HIS A 306 6.60 8.06 15.74
N TRP A 307 7.12 7.26 16.68
CA TRP A 307 7.92 7.77 17.79
C TRP A 307 9.22 8.40 17.35
N ILE A 308 9.96 7.75 16.44
CA ILE A 308 11.21 8.30 15.89
C ILE A 308 10.96 9.66 15.24
N SER A 309 9.88 9.78 14.45
CA SER A 309 9.51 11.07 13.88
C SER A 309 9.17 12.12 14.96
N LEU A 310 8.32 11.76 15.92
CA LEU A 310 7.92 12.67 17.00
C LEU A 310 9.12 13.14 17.82
N ALA A 311 10.01 12.23 18.18
CA ALA A 311 11.22 12.51 18.97
C ALA A 311 12.17 13.45 18.21
N ARG A 312 12.42 13.20 16.91
CA ARG A 312 13.26 14.06 16.08
C ARG A 312 12.65 15.46 15.90
N ARG A 313 11.33 15.56 15.65
CA ARG A 313 10.64 16.83 15.33
C ARG A 313 10.33 17.70 16.55
N THR A 314 9.98 17.11 17.69
CA THR A 314 9.74 17.85 18.94
C THR A 314 10.97 18.65 19.38
N MET A 315 12.16 18.19 19.00
CA MET A 315 13.42 18.83 19.37
C MET A 315 13.86 19.89 18.34
N LEU A 316 13.61 19.68 17.05
CA LEU A 316 13.83 20.70 16.01
C LEU A 316 12.98 21.96 16.25
N GLY A 317 11.71 21.81 16.66
CA GLY A 317 10.83 22.94 16.96
C GLY A 317 11.31 23.82 18.11
N LYS A 318 11.97 23.25 19.13
CA LYS A 318 12.55 24.00 20.25
C LYS A 318 13.78 24.84 19.86
N HIS A 319 14.52 24.43 18.84
CA HIS A 319 15.67 25.18 18.33
C HIS A 319 15.27 26.35 17.41
N GLN A 320 14.15 26.25 16.70
CA GLN A 320 13.64 27.32 15.84
C GLN A 320 13.12 28.53 16.63
N GLU A 321 12.64 28.32 17.87
CA GLU A 321 12.28 29.40 18.79
C GLU A 321 13.49 30.10 19.43
N SER A 322 14.71 29.55 19.29
CA SER A 322 15.91 30.04 19.99
C SER A 322 17.04 30.60 19.10
N GLY A 323 16.85 30.76 17.78
CA GLY A 323 17.84 31.45 16.94
C GLY A 323 17.51 31.63 15.45
N ILE A 324 17.43 32.91 15.03
CA ILE A 324 17.40 33.45 13.66
C ILE A 324 16.26 32.92 12.77
N GLY A 325 15.14 33.65 12.81
CA GLY A 325 14.07 33.50 11.84
C GLY A 325 14.53 33.82 10.42
N VAL A 326 14.21 32.93 9.49
CA VAL A 326 14.05 33.27 8.08
C VAL A 326 12.59 32.97 7.73
N ALA A 327 11.77 34.00 7.83
CA ALA A 327 10.42 33.99 7.28
C ALA A 327 10.52 34.04 5.75
N VAL A 328 9.89 33.10 5.05
CA VAL A 328 9.53 33.27 3.64
C VAL A 328 8.17 32.61 3.42
N ASP A 329 7.16 33.44 3.21
CA ASP A 329 5.88 33.07 2.63
C ASP A 329 6.10 32.53 1.20
N ASN A 330 5.50 31.38 0.85
CA ASN A 330 5.03 31.09 -0.51
C ASN A 330 4.14 29.83 -0.55
N GLU A 331 3.03 29.95 -1.30
CA GLU A 331 1.90 29.02 -1.46
C GLU A 331 2.17 27.81 -2.40
N GLU A 332 3.35 27.22 -2.37
CA GLU A 332 3.63 25.92 -3.00
C GLU A 332 4.23 25.00 -1.95
N LEU A 333 3.64 23.81 -1.73
CA LEU A 333 4.08 22.78 -0.77
C LEU A 333 5.62 22.72 -0.71
N ASP A 334 6.17 23.42 0.29
CA ASP A 334 7.58 23.78 0.35
C ASP A 334 8.39 22.50 0.60
N LEU A 335 8.99 21.98 -0.47
CA LEU A 335 9.90 20.83 -0.51
C LEU A 335 11.22 21.08 0.26
N LYS A 336 11.21 21.98 1.25
CA LYS A 336 12.28 22.25 2.22
C LYS A 336 12.32 21.25 3.37
N ASN A 337 11.27 20.46 3.57
CA ASN A 337 11.31 19.30 4.47
C ASN A 337 11.91 18.10 3.71
N VAL A 338 13.22 17.98 3.87
CA VAL A 338 14.15 16.96 3.38
C VAL A 338 13.51 15.56 3.20
N ASN A 339 13.64 14.97 2.00
CA ASN A 339 12.99 13.70 1.56
C ASN A 339 13.55 12.42 2.22
N CYS A 340 13.98 12.48 3.48
CA CYS A 340 14.19 11.28 4.29
C CYS A 340 14.24 11.65 5.77
N SER A 341 13.16 11.36 6.52
CA SER A 341 13.10 11.55 7.97
C SER A 341 14.16 10.76 8.74
N TRP A 342 14.83 9.81 8.07
CA TRP A 342 15.86 8.90 8.57
C TRP A 342 17.30 9.39 8.39
N LEU A 343 17.51 10.39 7.54
CA LEU A 343 18.84 10.96 7.29
C LEU A 343 19.17 12.14 8.22
N GLY A 344 18.18 12.73 8.89
CA GLY A 344 18.39 13.90 9.73
C GLY A 344 19.00 13.55 11.08
N ALA A 345 20.20 14.07 11.36
CA ALA A 345 20.75 14.16 12.70
C ALA A 345 19.97 15.23 13.49
N ALA A 346 18.90 14.82 14.19
CA ALA A 346 18.35 15.65 15.24
C ALA A 346 19.32 15.58 16.43
N VAL A 347 19.94 16.70 16.78
CA VAL A 347 20.74 16.79 18.02
C VAL A 347 19.76 16.73 19.19
N ILE A 348 19.53 15.54 19.73
CA ILE A 348 18.78 15.38 20.98
C ILE A 348 19.77 15.58 22.12
N PRO A 349 19.63 16.61 22.97
CA PRO A 349 20.39 16.66 24.20
C PRO A 349 20.16 15.35 24.92
N ALA A 350 21.25 14.66 25.27
CA ALA A 350 21.32 13.35 25.91
C ALA A 350 20.54 13.22 27.24
N SER A 351 19.73 14.21 27.62
CA SER A 351 19.21 14.51 28.95
C SER A 351 17.68 14.44 29.10
N SER A 352 16.88 13.96 28.14
CA SER A 352 15.46 13.64 28.43
C SER A 352 15.35 12.20 28.97
N PRO A 353 15.13 12.01 30.28
CA PRO A 353 14.95 10.68 30.84
C PRO A 353 13.68 9.99 30.32
N GLU A 354 12.64 10.75 29.98
CA GLU A 354 11.38 10.22 29.43
C GLU A 354 11.62 9.56 28.06
N LEU A 355 12.26 10.26 27.12
CA LEU A 355 12.58 9.70 25.80
C LEU A 355 13.49 8.47 25.92
N ARG A 356 14.43 8.45 26.87
CA ARG A 356 15.29 7.29 27.11
C ARG A 356 14.50 6.09 27.64
N GLN A 357 13.54 6.33 28.53
CA GLN A 357 12.66 5.28 29.05
C GLN A 357 11.75 4.72 27.95
N GLU A 358 11.19 5.59 27.10
CA GLU A 358 10.41 5.18 25.93
C GLU A 358 11.25 4.36 24.95
N CYS A 359 12.47 4.81 24.64
CA CYS A 359 13.44 4.08 23.81
C CYS A 359 13.71 2.67 24.35
N ALA A 360 13.99 2.54 25.65
CA ALA A 360 14.22 1.25 26.29
C ALA A 360 12.98 0.34 26.16
N THR A 361 11.80 0.89 26.47
CA THR A 361 10.53 0.16 26.34
C THR A 361 10.31 -0.37 24.93
N PHE A 362 10.59 0.43 23.91
CA PHE A 362 10.39 0.01 22.53
C PHE A 362 11.43 -1.01 22.04
N CYS A 363 12.66 -0.94 22.55
CA CYS A 363 13.65 -2.00 22.32
C CYS A 363 13.22 -3.31 22.99
N ASP A 364 12.72 -3.25 24.23
CA ASP A 364 12.22 -4.41 24.96
C ASP A 364 11.04 -5.07 24.25
N ASP A 365 10.12 -4.28 23.68
CA ASP A 365 9.00 -4.81 22.89
C ASP A 365 9.46 -5.50 21.60
N ILE A 366 10.49 -4.99 20.92
CA ILE A 366 11.08 -5.69 19.75
C ILE A 366 11.66 -7.02 20.19
N MET A 367 12.45 -7.04 21.27
CA MET A 367 13.06 -8.27 21.79
C MET A 367 12.00 -9.27 22.26
N ARG A 368 10.93 -8.79 22.89
CA ARG A 368 9.78 -9.62 23.29
C ARG A 368 9.11 -10.24 22.07
N TRP A 369 8.80 -9.45 21.04
CA TRP A 369 8.22 -9.96 19.81
C TRP A 369 9.15 -10.98 19.13
N GLU A 370 10.45 -10.71 19.08
CA GLU A 370 11.43 -11.60 18.46
C GLU A 370 11.52 -12.94 19.20
N SER A 371 11.50 -12.91 20.53
CA SER A 371 11.45 -14.13 21.36
C SER A 371 10.21 -14.97 21.06
N VAL A 372 9.03 -14.33 20.95
CA VAL A 372 7.76 -15.00 20.64
C VAL A 372 7.73 -15.54 19.19
N ALA A 373 8.28 -14.80 18.23
CA ALA A 373 8.31 -15.16 16.82
C ALA A 373 9.39 -16.20 16.48
N SER A 374 10.44 -16.31 17.31
CA SER A 374 11.65 -17.11 17.03
C SER A 374 11.38 -18.52 16.51
N PRO A 375 10.48 -19.35 17.11
CA PRO A 375 10.23 -20.70 16.59
C PRO A 375 9.72 -20.71 15.14
N LEU A 376 8.87 -19.75 14.78
CA LEU A 376 8.32 -19.64 13.43
C LEU A 376 9.35 -19.08 12.44
N LEU A 377 10.16 -18.12 12.88
CA LEU A 377 11.22 -17.54 12.04
C LEU A 377 12.30 -18.57 11.74
N VAL A 378 12.70 -19.38 12.71
CA VAL A 378 13.66 -20.48 12.52
C VAL A 378 13.10 -21.49 11.53
N GLN A 379 11.87 -21.96 11.74
CA GLN A 379 11.21 -22.88 10.82
C GLN A 379 11.09 -22.30 9.40
N GLY A 380 10.72 -21.02 9.28
CA GLY A 380 10.60 -20.36 7.98
C GLY A 380 11.96 -20.21 7.29
N MET A 381 13.05 -19.99 8.03
CA MET A 381 14.41 -19.96 7.49
C MET A 381 14.93 -21.34 7.04
N GLU A 382 14.32 -22.43 7.48
CA GLU A 382 14.60 -23.80 7.01
C GLU A 382 13.80 -24.17 5.75
N ALA A 383 12.80 -23.36 5.38
CA ALA A 383 12.02 -23.57 4.17
C ALA A 383 12.86 -23.34 2.89
N PRO A 384 12.42 -23.84 1.72
CA PRO A 384 13.12 -23.61 0.46
C PRO A 384 13.41 -22.12 0.22
N THR A 385 14.58 -21.81 -0.33
CA THR A 385 15.04 -20.42 -0.51
C THR A 385 14.21 -19.59 -1.49
N GLU A 386 13.26 -20.19 -2.21
CA GLU A 386 12.30 -19.51 -3.10
C GLU A 386 10.92 -19.34 -2.44
N SER A 387 10.73 -19.90 -1.25
CA SER A 387 9.45 -19.89 -0.56
C SER A 387 9.18 -18.53 0.08
N ARG A 388 7.88 -18.26 0.25
CA ARG A 388 7.39 -17.06 0.93
C ARG A 388 7.78 -17.06 2.40
N GLU A 389 7.80 -18.22 3.06
CA GLU A 389 8.17 -18.38 4.46
C GLU A 389 9.64 -18.02 4.69
N PHE A 390 10.54 -18.44 3.80
CA PHE A 390 11.96 -18.08 3.85
C PHE A 390 12.15 -16.57 3.71
N PHE A 391 11.50 -15.97 2.72
CA PHE A 391 11.56 -14.53 2.47
C PHE A 391 11.02 -13.72 3.64
N ALA A 392 9.80 -14.04 4.10
CA ALA A 392 9.15 -13.35 5.20
C ALA A 392 9.98 -13.46 6.49
N SER A 393 10.58 -14.61 6.78
CA SER A 393 11.39 -14.79 7.99
C SER A 393 12.68 -13.97 7.95
N CYS A 394 13.39 -13.95 6.81
CA CYS A 394 14.58 -13.14 6.64
C CYS A 394 14.25 -11.64 6.67
N LEU A 395 13.16 -11.22 6.02
CA LEU A 395 12.71 -9.83 6.04
C LEU A 395 12.36 -9.37 7.45
N LEU A 396 11.61 -10.17 8.20
CA LEU A 396 11.22 -9.86 9.57
C LEU A 396 12.44 -9.71 10.49
N LYS A 397 13.46 -10.57 10.34
CA LYS A 397 14.73 -10.45 11.06
C LYS A 397 15.51 -9.19 10.66
N LEU A 398 15.56 -8.88 9.37
CA LEU A 398 16.20 -7.68 8.85
C LEU A 398 15.52 -6.42 9.42
N GLN A 399 14.18 -6.38 9.41
CA GLN A 399 13.41 -5.27 9.95
C GLN A 399 13.56 -5.12 11.47
N SER A 400 13.57 -6.22 12.23
CA SER A 400 13.73 -6.18 13.69
C SER A 400 15.09 -5.61 14.09
N LEU A 401 16.16 -6.06 13.43
CA LEU A 401 17.51 -5.52 13.60
C LEU A 401 17.60 -4.05 13.19
N GLY A 402 16.99 -3.69 12.06
CA GLY A 402 16.94 -2.31 11.57
C GLY A 402 16.29 -1.36 12.58
N MET A 403 15.21 -1.78 13.23
CA MET A 403 14.55 -1.01 14.27
C MET A 403 15.34 -0.94 15.59
N LEU A 404 16.08 -2.00 15.95
CA LEU A 404 17.00 -1.97 17.09
C LEU A 404 18.18 -1.01 16.89
N VAL A 405 18.51 -0.65 15.64
CA VAL A 405 19.44 0.44 15.34
C VAL A 405 18.72 1.79 15.37
N GLN A 406 17.57 1.89 14.70
CA GLN A 406 16.92 3.17 14.45
C GLN A 406 16.34 3.82 15.70
N ILE A 407 15.78 3.06 16.63
CA ILE A 407 15.23 3.63 17.87
C ILE A 407 16.31 4.30 18.72
N PRO A 408 17.44 3.62 19.06
CA PRO A 408 18.52 4.28 19.79
C PRO A 408 19.23 5.37 18.99
N SER A 409 19.25 5.29 17.65
CA SER A 409 19.90 6.30 16.80
C SER A 409 19.33 7.71 16.95
N VAL A 410 18.12 7.82 17.49
CA VAL A 410 17.48 9.10 17.85
C VAL A 410 18.35 9.92 18.82
N PHE A 411 19.23 9.27 19.59
CA PHE A 411 20.20 9.92 20.47
C PHE A 411 21.62 10.03 19.89
N ALA A 412 21.87 9.52 18.68
CA ALA A 412 23.17 9.60 18.05
C ALA A 412 23.38 11.01 17.48
N ILE A 413 24.15 11.81 18.20
CA ILE A 413 24.53 13.18 17.85
C ILE A 413 25.77 13.16 16.95
N ASP A 414 26.77 12.37 17.34
CA ASP A 414 28.03 12.27 16.63
C ASP A 414 28.08 11.02 15.76
N GLU A 415 28.69 11.15 14.58
CA GLU A 415 28.83 10.02 13.62
C GLU A 415 29.63 8.83 14.18
N ILE A 416 30.37 9.02 15.28
CA ILE A 416 31.07 7.94 15.97
C ILE A 416 30.14 7.04 16.77
N GLU A 417 29.01 7.55 17.24
CA GLU A 417 28.04 6.78 18.02
C GLU A 417 27.40 5.67 17.18
N TRP A 418 27.41 5.79 15.85
CA TRP A 418 26.92 4.74 14.96
C TRP A 418 27.79 3.47 14.96
N ASP A 419 29.06 3.57 15.35
CA ASP A 419 29.98 2.42 15.34
C ASP A 419 29.53 1.32 16.30
N GLN A 420 28.80 1.68 17.36
CA GLN A 420 28.26 0.71 18.32
C GLN A 420 27.26 -0.27 17.68
N PHE A 421 26.66 0.11 16.55
CA PHE A 421 25.66 -0.70 15.83
C PHE A 421 26.29 -1.65 14.80
N TYR A 422 27.62 -1.75 14.74
CA TYR A 422 28.30 -2.65 13.79
C TYR A 422 27.77 -4.11 13.82
N PRO A 423 27.56 -4.75 14.99
CA PRO A 423 27.00 -6.11 15.03
C PRO A 423 25.62 -6.21 14.35
N GLN A 424 24.77 -5.19 14.54
CA GLN A 424 23.46 -5.12 13.92
C GLN A 424 23.57 -4.90 12.41
N PHE A 425 24.48 -4.03 11.97
CA PHE A 425 24.74 -3.82 10.53
C PHE A 425 25.17 -5.10 9.83
N GLU A 426 26.06 -5.89 10.45
CA GLU A 426 26.52 -7.16 9.89
C GLU A 426 25.34 -8.13 9.73
N MET A 427 24.47 -8.23 10.73
CA MET A 427 23.29 -9.09 10.68
C MET A 427 22.23 -8.59 9.68
N ILE A 428 22.03 -7.28 9.55
CA ILE A 428 21.15 -6.69 8.52
C ILE A 428 21.62 -7.14 7.13
N MET A 429 22.92 -6.98 6.83
CA MET A 429 23.48 -7.39 5.55
C MET A 429 23.46 -8.90 5.34
N HIS A 430 23.63 -9.69 6.40
CA HIS A 430 23.49 -11.15 6.36
C HIS A 430 22.09 -11.56 5.86
N TYR A 431 21.03 -11.05 6.47
CA TYR A 431 19.66 -11.38 6.05
C TYR A 431 19.31 -10.78 4.69
N ALA A 432 19.73 -9.54 4.40
CA ALA A 432 19.52 -8.93 3.09
C ALA A 432 20.17 -9.77 1.97
N SER A 433 21.36 -10.31 2.23
CA SER A 433 22.08 -11.16 1.27
C SER A 433 21.35 -12.48 1.02
N LYS A 434 20.72 -13.08 2.03
CA LYS A 434 19.92 -14.32 1.89
C LYS A 434 18.73 -14.15 0.96
N ILE A 435 18.09 -12.97 0.97
CA ILE A 435 16.93 -12.68 0.12
C ILE A 435 17.28 -11.91 -1.15
N ARG A 436 18.57 -11.61 -1.41
CA ARG A 436 19.04 -10.84 -2.57
C ARG A 436 18.46 -11.35 -3.88
N THR A 437 18.50 -12.66 -4.09
CA THR A 437 17.98 -13.29 -5.33
C THR A 437 16.50 -13.00 -5.49
N GLN A 438 15.70 -13.18 -4.44
CA GLN A 438 14.27 -12.89 -4.53
C GLN A 438 13.98 -11.40 -4.74
N LEU A 439 14.72 -10.51 -4.07
CA LEU A 439 14.52 -9.06 -4.20
C LEU A 439 14.79 -8.56 -5.62
N PHE A 440 15.83 -9.12 -6.26
CA PHE A 440 16.37 -8.55 -7.50
C PHE A 440 16.26 -9.46 -8.74
N GLN A 441 15.82 -10.70 -8.62
CA GLN A 441 15.52 -11.59 -9.76
C GLN A 441 14.02 -11.57 -10.06
N GLY A 442 13.68 -11.28 -11.31
CA GLY A 442 12.30 -11.21 -11.81
C GLY A 442 12.03 -9.97 -12.67
N GLN A 443 10.80 -9.81 -13.14
CA GLN A 443 10.36 -8.61 -13.85
C GLN A 443 10.01 -7.45 -12.89
N GLY A 444 9.76 -7.75 -11.61
CA GLY A 444 9.28 -6.77 -10.63
C GLY A 444 10.35 -5.81 -10.14
N LYS A 445 10.26 -4.56 -10.61
CA LYS A 445 11.12 -3.44 -10.18
C LYS A 445 10.50 -2.57 -9.10
N TYR A 446 9.23 -2.77 -8.75
CA TYR A 446 8.52 -1.93 -7.79
C TYR A 446 7.63 -2.79 -6.93
N HIS A 447 7.66 -2.64 -5.61
CA HIS A 447 6.68 -3.24 -4.69
C HIS A 447 6.31 -2.29 -3.56
N LEU A 448 5.20 -2.56 -2.88
CA LEU A 448 4.70 -1.75 -1.76
C LEU A 448 5.27 -2.14 -0.39
N ASP A 449 5.81 -3.35 -0.27
CA ASP A 449 6.45 -3.81 0.97
C ASP A 449 7.58 -2.84 1.38
N PHE A 450 7.78 -2.64 2.68
CA PHE A 450 8.71 -1.66 3.23
C PHE A 450 9.86 -2.34 3.98
N GLY A 451 11.10 -1.87 3.80
CA GLY A 451 12.13 -2.01 4.82
C GLY A 451 13.46 -2.58 4.35
N VAL A 452 13.56 -3.24 3.20
CA VAL A 452 14.90 -3.71 2.77
C VAL A 452 15.75 -2.52 2.35
N VAL A 453 15.22 -1.65 1.49
CA VAL A 453 15.99 -0.50 0.98
C VAL A 453 16.38 0.42 2.11
N LEU A 454 15.45 0.77 3.01
CA LEU A 454 15.73 1.62 4.16
C LEU A 454 16.86 1.03 5.04
N PHE A 455 16.75 -0.23 5.46
CA PHE A 455 17.70 -0.80 6.42
C PHE A 455 19.06 -1.13 5.80
N VAL A 456 19.12 -1.52 4.53
CA VAL A 456 20.40 -1.62 3.79
C VAL A 456 21.01 -0.23 3.58
N ALA A 457 20.19 0.78 3.29
CA ALA A 457 20.66 2.16 3.13
C ALA A 457 21.26 2.72 4.42
N ILE A 458 20.67 2.44 5.59
CA ILE A 458 21.22 2.81 6.90
C ILE A 458 22.63 2.23 7.10
N VAL A 459 22.87 0.97 6.68
CA VAL A 459 24.23 0.38 6.71
C VAL A 459 25.17 1.19 5.80
N GLY A 460 24.74 1.50 4.58
CA GLY A 460 25.52 2.30 3.63
C GLY A 460 25.81 3.72 4.12
N PHE A 461 24.88 4.35 4.84
CA PHE A 461 25.02 5.70 5.37
C PHE A 461 25.94 5.76 6.58
N HIS A 462 25.86 4.78 7.48
CA HIS A 462 26.43 4.91 8.82
C HIS A 462 27.51 3.89 9.20
N CYS A 463 27.62 2.74 8.52
CA CYS A 463 28.66 1.76 8.84
C CYS A 463 30.01 2.19 8.26
N ARG A 464 31.06 2.39 9.06
CA ARG A 464 32.39 2.81 8.57
C ARG A 464 33.31 1.65 8.17
N LYS A 465 32.88 0.40 8.33
CA LYS A 465 33.64 -0.76 7.82
C LYS A 465 33.48 -0.86 6.32
N ARG A 466 34.54 -0.51 5.59
CA ARG A 466 34.58 -0.41 4.12
C ARG A 466 33.91 -1.59 3.41
N ALA A 467 34.29 -2.81 3.75
CA ALA A 467 33.73 -4.02 3.11
C ALA A 467 32.20 -4.13 3.25
N LEU A 468 31.66 -3.85 4.44
CA LEU A 468 30.23 -3.94 4.71
C LEU A 468 29.45 -2.78 4.07
N ARG A 469 30.03 -1.57 4.10
CA ARG A 469 29.47 -0.38 3.43
C ARG A 469 29.43 -0.57 1.92
N ASP A 470 30.50 -1.08 1.31
CA ASP A 470 30.57 -1.36 -0.12
C ASP A 470 29.58 -2.46 -0.53
N GLN A 471 29.41 -3.49 0.30
CA GLN A 471 28.39 -4.52 0.07
C GLN A 471 26.97 -3.93 0.06
N ALA A 472 26.65 -3.00 0.97
CA ALA A 472 25.36 -2.31 1.01
C ALA A 472 25.14 -1.44 -0.23
N ILE A 473 26.16 -0.67 -0.64
CA ILE A 473 26.14 0.16 -1.84
C ILE A 473 25.96 -0.70 -3.10
N ASP A 474 26.70 -1.80 -3.23
CA ASP A 474 26.58 -2.74 -4.35
C ASP A 474 25.16 -3.30 -4.44
N MET A 475 24.65 -3.82 -3.32
CA MET A 475 23.31 -4.38 -3.26
C MET A 475 22.23 -3.39 -3.72
N LEU A 476 22.31 -2.14 -3.27
CA LEU A 476 21.36 -1.09 -3.64
C LEU A 476 21.50 -0.60 -5.09
N SER A 477 22.70 -0.72 -5.68
CA SER A 477 22.97 -0.25 -7.04
C SER A 477 22.78 -1.32 -8.12
N THR A 478 22.76 -2.61 -7.76
CA THR A 478 22.75 -3.72 -8.73
C THR A 478 21.50 -3.74 -9.62
N ASN A 479 20.31 -3.46 -9.07
CA ASN A 479 19.06 -3.57 -9.80
C ASN A 479 18.49 -2.18 -10.16
N HIS A 480 18.85 -1.71 -11.36
CA HIS A 480 18.35 -0.45 -11.89
C HIS A 480 16.83 -0.45 -12.03
N GLY A 481 16.19 0.35 -11.18
CA GLY A 481 14.74 0.53 -11.14
C GLY A 481 14.07 -0.10 -9.93
N TYR A 482 14.79 -0.88 -9.09
CA TYR A 482 14.24 -1.46 -7.87
C TYR A 482 13.79 -0.39 -6.87
N ARG A 483 12.52 -0.49 -6.46
CA ARG A 483 11.83 0.46 -5.60
C ARG A 483 10.92 -0.23 -4.59
N GLU A 484 10.97 0.24 -3.35
CA GLU A 484 10.04 -0.11 -2.27
C GLU A 484 9.13 1.08 -2.03
N GLY A 485 7.99 1.13 -2.73
CA GLY A 485 7.08 2.26 -2.69
C GLY A 485 7.80 3.55 -3.09
N MET A 486 8.00 4.42 -2.11
CA MET A 486 8.64 5.73 -2.31
C MET A 486 10.18 5.66 -2.25
N TRP A 487 10.76 4.55 -1.78
CA TRP A 487 12.19 4.33 -1.73
C TRP A 487 12.73 3.86 -3.07
N ASP A 488 13.84 4.46 -3.52
CA ASP A 488 14.58 4.04 -4.71
C ASP A 488 15.99 3.61 -4.32
N ALA A 489 16.32 2.36 -4.63
CA ALA A 489 17.57 1.76 -4.19
C ALA A 489 18.79 2.43 -4.84
N VAL A 490 18.69 2.79 -6.12
CA VAL A 490 19.78 3.49 -6.82
C VAL A 490 20.02 4.86 -6.17
N GLY A 491 18.97 5.62 -5.90
CA GLY A 491 19.05 6.89 -5.17
C GLY A 491 19.67 6.72 -3.78
N ALA A 492 19.24 5.72 -3.01
CA ALA A 492 19.84 5.41 -1.71
C ALA A 492 21.33 5.05 -1.83
N SER A 493 21.72 4.29 -2.85
CA SER A 493 23.13 3.96 -3.12
C SER A 493 23.98 5.21 -3.43
N MET A 494 23.41 6.22 -4.10
CA MET A 494 24.10 7.49 -4.39
C MET A 494 24.35 8.31 -3.13
N VAL A 495 23.38 8.35 -2.23
CA VAL A 495 23.52 9.00 -0.92
C VAL A 495 24.63 8.32 -0.11
N ALA A 496 24.63 6.98 -0.06
CA ALA A 496 25.64 6.21 0.64
C ALA A 496 27.05 6.37 0.04
N ARG A 497 27.17 6.34 -1.30
CA ARG A 497 28.44 6.61 -1.98
C ARG A 497 28.97 8.00 -1.66
N PHE A 498 28.12 9.02 -1.71
CA PHE A 498 28.53 10.37 -1.38
C PHE A 498 29.12 10.48 0.03
N GLY A 499 28.43 9.92 1.03
CA GLY A 499 28.93 9.90 2.41
C GLY A 499 30.25 9.15 2.54
N ARG A 500 30.37 7.98 1.91
CA ARG A 500 31.60 7.19 1.88
C ARG A 500 32.76 7.98 1.28
N ASP A 501 32.58 8.53 0.09
CA ASP A 501 33.64 9.18 -0.67
C ASP A 501 34.17 10.41 0.06
N MET A 502 33.31 11.12 0.79
CA MET A 502 33.72 12.25 1.65
C MET A 502 34.56 11.84 2.86
N GLU A 503 34.38 10.62 3.36
CA GLU A 503 35.10 10.07 4.51
C GLU A 503 36.40 9.37 4.11
N GLU A 504 36.44 8.68 2.96
CA GLU A 504 37.60 7.92 2.49
C GLU A 504 38.84 8.79 2.23
N GLU A 505 38.66 10.08 1.92
CA GLU A 505 39.77 11.06 1.84
C GLU A 505 40.57 11.18 3.15
N TRP A 506 39.97 10.80 4.27
CA TRP A 506 40.50 10.96 5.63
C TRP A 506 40.68 9.63 6.36
N ALA A 507 40.47 8.51 5.67
CA ALA A 507 40.67 7.19 6.24
C ALA A 507 42.17 6.87 6.34
N ASP A 508 42.58 6.25 7.44
CA ASP A 508 43.93 5.69 7.56
C ASP A 508 44.08 4.36 6.80
N GLU A 509 45.25 3.73 6.90
CA GLU A 509 45.55 2.46 6.23
C GLU A 509 44.59 1.31 6.63
N ASP A 510 44.01 1.39 7.83
CA ASP A 510 43.05 0.42 8.37
C ASP A 510 41.59 0.79 8.04
N GLY A 511 41.37 1.89 7.32
CA GLY A 511 40.05 2.40 6.95
C GLY A 511 39.33 3.14 8.08
N TRP A 512 40.03 3.54 9.14
CA TRP A 512 39.47 4.29 10.25
C TRP A 512 39.42 5.79 9.93
N VAL A 513 38.26 6.40 10.21
CA VAL A 513 37.99 7.83 9.95
C VAL A 513 37.83 8.56 11.29
N PRO A 514 38.69 9.54 11.62
CA PRO A 514 38.60 10.33 12.85
C PRO A 514 37.25 11.03 13.00
N ALA A 515 36.76 11.17 14.23
CA ALA A 515 35.43 11.72 14.52
C ALA A 515 35.21 13.11 13.90
N GLU A 516 36.24 13.97 13.95
CA GLU A 516 36.28 15.31 13.39
C GLU A 516 36.39 15.35 11.85
N ARG A 517 36.49 14.21 11.19
CA ARG A 517 36.50 14.04 9.73
C ARG A 517 35.32 13.25 9.19
N ARG A 518 34.46 12.71 10.07
CA ARG A 518 33.25 11.99 9.65
C ARG A 518 32.25 12.92 9.00
N PHE A 519 31.56 12.39 8.00
CA PHE A 519 30.59 13.14 7.21
C PHE A 519 29.18 12.86 7.73
N THR A 520 28.42 13.93 7.99
CA THR A 520 27.01 13.86 8.36
C THR A 520 26.17 14.26 7.16
N ILE A 521 25.34 13.34 6.67
CA ILE A 521 24.34 13.65 5.66
C ILE A 521 23.25 14.47 6.33
N THR A 522 22.96 15.67 5.81
CA THR A 522 21.94 16.56 6.38
C THR A 522 20.70 16.63 5.50
N GLY A 523 20.81 16.22 4.23
CA GLY A 523 19.63 16.04 3.41
C GLY A 523 19.83 15.34 2.09
N ALA A 524 18.74 14.77 1.59
CA ALA A 524 18.63 14.18 0.28
C ALA A 524 17.27 14.54 -0.34
N LYS A 525 17.24 14.73 -1.65
CA LYS A 525 16.03 14.99 -2.43
C LYS A 525 16.08 14.22 -3.75
N ALA A 526 15.23 13.21 -3.84
CA ALA A 526 15.01 12.46 -5.08
C ALA A 526 13.86 13.05 -5.91
N VAL A 527 14.04 13.05 -7.23
CA VAL A 527 12.98 13.22 -8.23
C VAL A 527 12.99 11.95 -9.08
N LEU A 528 11.88 11.21 -9.09
CA LEU A 528 11.82 9.86 -9.68
C LEU A 528 10.89 9.77 -10.91
N GLY A 529 10.86 10.83 -11.71
CA GLY A 529 10.12 10.92 -12.98
C GLY A 529 10.91 10.39 -14.19
N GLU A 530 10.67 10.97 -15.37
CA GLU A 530 11.41 10.63 -16.60
C GLU A 530 12.90 10.98 -16.49
N ASP A 531 13.20 12.15 -15.91
CA ASP A 531 14.57 12.58 -15.60
C ASP A 531 14.86 12.33 -14.11
N ARG A 532 15.30 11.11 -13.79
CA ARG A 532 15.62 10.79 -12.39
C ARG A 532 16.82 11.62 -11.95
N SER A 533 16.69 12.25 -10.79
CA SER A 533 17.76 13.03 -10.20
C SER A 533 17.74 12.96 -8.68
N MET A 534 18.92 13.17 -8.10
CA MET A 534 19.14 13.12 -6.67
C MET A 534 20.04 14.28 -6.28
N TYR A 535 19.56 15.13 -5.39
CA TYR A 535 20.37 16.10 -4.68
C TYR A 535 20.72 15.53 -3.31
N VAL A 536 21.98 15.60 -2.91
CA VAL A 536 22.44 15.22 -1.56
C VAL A 536 23.30 16.32 -1.00
N CYS A 537 23.13 16.60 0.28
CA CYS A 537 23.98 17.52 1.02
C CYS A 537 24.29 17.02 2.42
N GLY A 538 25.37 17.56 2.98
CA GLY A 538 25.84 17.22 4.30
C GLY A 538 26.93 18.16 4.77
N TYR A 539 27.46 17.85 5.94
CA TYR A 539 28.47 18.65 6.60
C TYR A 539 29.60 17.77 7.10
N GLN A 540 30.83 18.26 6.95
CA GLN A 540 32.03 17.65 7.49
C GLN A 540 32.66 18.60 8.50
N LYS A 541 32.93 18.14 9.73
CA LYS A 541 33.69 18.94 10.70
C LYS A 541 35.10 19.24 10.15
N ASN A 542 35.66 20.40 10.47
CA ASN A 542 36.97 20.83 9.95
C ASN A 542 38.06 20.71 11.04
N GLY A 543 38.24 19.51 11.60
CA GLY A 543 39.35 19.22 12.51
C GLY A 543 39.22 19.73 13.96
N THR A 544 38.16 20.47 14.31
CA THR A 544 37.86 20.84 15.70
C THR A 544 36.37 20.61 16.01
N MET A 545 36.05 20.22 17.25
CA MET A 545 34.66 20.03 17.73
C MET A 545 33.83 21.33 17.63
N ASP A 546 34.49 22.49 17.76
CA ASP A 546 33.88 23.84 17.70
C ASP A 546 33.97 24.52 16.32
N GLY A 547 34.57 23.84 15.33
CA GLY A 547 34.87 24.43 14.02
C GLY A 547 33.63 24.60 13.14
N LYS A 548 33.58 25.72 12.40
CA LYS A 548 32.72 25.84 11.20
C LYS A 548 33.20 24.82 10.18
N GLY A 549 32.53 23.70 10.12
CA GLY A 549 32.72 22.65 9.14
C GLY A 549 32.20 23.06 7.78
N ILE A 550 32.47 22.18 6.82
CA ILE A 550 32.33 22.45 5.41
C ILE A 550 31.05 21.78 4.94
N PHE A 551 30.12 22.59 4.45
CA PHE A 551 28.95 22.11 3.74
C PHE A 551 29.38 21.57 2.37
N LYS A 552 28.93 20.37 2.05
CA LYS A 552 29.18 19.72 0.75
C LYS A 552 27.86 19.27 0.15
N GLU A 553 27.74 19.40 -1.16
CA GLU A 553 26.56 18.97 -1.90
C GLU A 553 26.95 18.30 -3.23
N MET A 554 26.05 17.46 -3.73
CA MET A 554 26.19 16.78 -5.01
C MET A 554 24.84 16.64 -5.68
N PHE A 555 24.86 16.69 -7.01
CA PHE A 555 23.68 16.47 -7.84
C PHE A 555 23.94 15.35 -8.83
N TYR A 556 23.11 14.32 -8.78
CA TYR A 556 23.16 13.14 -9.65
C TYR A 556 21.98 13.12 -10.62
N ARG A 557 22.20 12.57 -11.81
CA ARG A 557 21.17 12.19 -12.79
C ARG A 557 21.44 10.76 -13.27
N TRP A 558 20.40 9.96 -13.48
CA TRP A 558 20.54 8.58 -13.97
C TRP A 558 19.32 8.08 -14.76
#